data_AF-A0A7X9HWY6-F1
#
_entry.id   AF-A0A7X9HWY6-F1
#
_cell.length_a   1.000
_cell.length_b   1.000
_cell.length_c   1.000
_cell.angle_alpha   90.00
_cell.angle_beta   90.00
_cell.angle_gamma   90.00
#
_symmetry.space_group_name_H-M   'P 1'
#
loop_
_entity.id
_entity.type
_entity.pdbx_description
1 polymer ?
#
loop_
_entity_poly.entity_id
_entity_poly.type
_entity_poly.pdbx_seq_one_letter_code
_entity_poly.pdbx_strand_id
1 'polypeptide(L)' 'RLKKVREGRDNSAVEKCLKSLKEAALSSENIMPPTLEAVKCYTTIGEIVKTLKDVFGVYKAS' A
#
# COMPACT_ATOMS: atom_id res chain seq x y z
N ARG A 1 9.37 -20.07 2.13
CA ARG A 1 7.97 -19.96 1.66
C ARG A 1 7.57 -18.55 1.18
N LEU A 2 8.24 -17.46 1.58
CA LEU A 2 7.99 -16.10 1.09
C LEU A 2 8.58 -15.76 -0.31
N LYS A 3 9.59 -16.50 -0.80
CA LYS A 3 10.25 -16.23 -2.09
C LYS A 3 9.36 -16.56 -3.31
N LYS A 4 8.61 -17.67 -3.30
CA LYS A 4 7.76 -18.08 -4.43
C LYS A 4 6.59 -17.14 -4.73
N VAL A 5 6.04 -16.46 -3.72
CA VAL A 5 5.01 -15.43 -3.92
C VAL A 5 5.62 -14.15 -4.51
N ARG A 6 6.92 -13.91 -4.26
CA ARG A 6 7.66 -12.75 -4.77
C ARG A 6 8.11 -12.90 -6.23
N GLU A 7 8.33 -14.13 -6.70
CA GLU A 7 8.73 -14.43 -8.09
C GLU A 7 7.56 -14.43 -9.07
N GLY A 8 6.32 -14.69 -8.59
CA GLY A 8 5.11 -14.64 -9.40
C GLY A 8 4.28 -13.35 -9.25
N ARG A 9 4.64 -12.46 -8.32
CA ARG A 9 3.95 -11.18 -8.15
C ARG A 9 4.57 -10.12 -9.04
N ASP A 10 3.73 -9.33 -9.68
CA ASP A 10 4.15 -8.18 -10.45
C ASP A 10 4.58 -7.06 -9.49
N ASN A 11 5.86 -7.07 -9.10
CA ASN A 11 6.42 -6.08 -8.17
C ASN A 11 6.22 -4.65 -8.70
N SER A 12 6.17 -4.46 -10.02
CA SER A 12 5.92 -3.17 -10.64
C SER A 12 4.47 -2.71 -10.42
N ALA A 13 3.50 -3.63 -10.54
CA ALA A 13 2.10 -3.34 -10.24
C ALA A 13 1.89 -3.01 -8.74
N VAL A 14 2.57 -3.73 -7.85
CA VAL A 14 2.58 -3.46 -6.40
C VAL A 14 3.13 -2.07 -6.10
N GLU A 15 4.29 -1.70 -6.66
CA GLU A 15 4.88 -0.37 -6.46
C GLU A 15 3.96 0.74 -6.98
N LYS A 16 3.35 0.55 -8.16
CA LYS A 16 2.38 1.52 -8.71
C LYS A 16 1.19 1.70 -7.77
N CYS A 17 0.58 0.61 -7.30
CA CYS A 17 -0.57 0.69 -6.38
C CYS A 17 -0.20 1.39 -5.07
N LEU A 18 0.96 1.07 -4.48
CA LEU A 18 1.43 1.72 -3.26
C LEU A 18 1.72 3.20 -3.48
N LYS A 19 2.24 3.58 -4.66
CA LYS A 19 2.50 4.98 -5.00
C LYS A 19 1.19 5.77 -5.13
N SER A 20 0.21 5.23 -5.86
CA SER A 20 -1.13 5.84 -5.96
C SER A 20 -1.83 5.93 -4.60
N LEU A 21 -1.70 4.92 -3.74
CA LEU A 21 -2.20 4.97 -2.37
C LEU A 21 -1.54 6.09 -1.56
N LYS A 22 -0.22 6.27 -1.71
CA LYS A 22 0.54 7.34 -1.05
C LYS A 22 0.10 8.72 -1.53
N GLU A 23 -0.06 8.89 -2.84
CA GLU A 23 -0.53 10.15 -3.44
C GLU A 23 -1.96 10.48 -3.00
N ALA A 24 -2.88 9.51 -3.03
CA ALA A 24 -4.25 9.70 -2.55
C ALA A 24 -4.30 10.06 -1.05
N ALA A 25 -3.45 9.41 -0.24
CA ALA A 25 -3.31 9.72 1.18
C ALA A 25 -2.75 11.14 1.44
N LEU A 26 -1.83 11.62 0.59
CA LEU A 26 -1.26 12.98 0.69
C LEU A 26 -2.24 14.05 0.22
N SER A 27 -2.99 13.78 -0.84
CA SER A 27 -3.96 14.71 -1.43
C SER A 27 -5.30 14.74 -0.68
N SER A 28 -5.42 13.97 0.41
CA SER A 28 -6.67 13.79 1.17
C SER A 28 -7.85 13.32 0.31
N GLU A 29 -7.55 12.64 -0.80
CA GLU A 29 -8.55 12.04 -1.68
C GLU A 29 -9.05 10.71 -1.10
N ASN A 30 -10.09 10.14 -1.72
CA ASN A 30 -10.67 8.90 -1.24
C ASN A 30 -9.65 7.74 -1.36
N ILE A 31 -9.23 7.22 -0.20
CA ILE A 31 -8.20 6.19 -0.06
C ILE A 31 -8.76 4.78 -0.36
N MET A 32 -10.09 4.60 -0.37
CA MET A 32 -10.72 3.31 -0.66
C MET A 32 -10.36 2.74 -2.05
N PRO A 33 -10.51 3.48 -3.17
CA PRO A 33 -10.15 2.97 -4.49
C PRO A 33 -8.69 2.46 -4.60
N PRO A 34 -7.64 3.21 -4.20
CA PRO A 34 -6.27 2.72 -4.29
C PRO A 34 -5.98 1.59 -3.28
N THR A 35 -6.69 1.53 -2.15
CA THR A 35 -6.57 0.39 -1.21
C THR A 35 -7.10 -0.88 -1.83
N LEU A 36 -8.24 -0.81 -2.54
CA LEU A 36 -8.82 -1.96 -3.23
C LEU A 36 -7.87 -2.49 -4.33
N GLU A 37 -7.26 -1.59 -5.11
CA GLU A 37 -6.27 -1.95 -6.13
C GLU A 37 -5.01 -2.57 -5.52
N ALA A 38 -4.53 -2.04 -4.38
CA ALA A 38 -3.43 -2.63 -3.65
C ALA A 38 -3.76 -4.07 -3.21
N VAL A 39 -4.95 -4.33 -2.67
CA VAL A 39 -5.38 -5.69 -2.27
C VAL A 39 -5.47 -6.61 -3.49
N LYS A 40 -5.99 -6.13 -4.63
CA LYS A 40 -6.04 -6.90 -5.89
C LYS A 40 -4.64 -7.23 -6.44
N CYS A 41 -3.67 -6.35 -6.24
CA CYS A 41 -2.26 -6.59 -6.61
C CYS A 41 -1.53 -7.57 -5.69
N TYR A 42 -2.24 -8.30 -4.80
CA TYR A 42 -1.65 -9.17 -3.80
C TYR A 42 -0.62 -8.46 -2.91
N THR A 43 -0.80 -7.15 -2.68
CA THR A 43 0.01 -6.47 -1.67
C THR A 43 -0.30 -7.00 -0.29
N THR A 44 0.73 -7.05 0.54
CA THR A 44 0.57 -7.47 1.92
C THR A 44 0.00 -6.32 2.75
N ILE A 45 -0.79 -6.66 3.77
CA ILE A 45 -1.31 -5.67 4.74
C ILE A 45 -0.17 -4.85 5.35
N GLY A 46 1.01 -5.46 5.57
CA GLY A 46 2.19 -4.77 6.07
C GLY A 46 2.71 -3.67 5.13
N GLU A 47 2.69 -3.90 3.82
CA GLU A 47 3.08 -2.89 2.82
C GLU A 47 2.10 -1.71 2.81
N ILE A 48 0.78 -1.98 2.83
CA ILE A 48 -0.26 -0.94 2.88
C ILE A 48 -0.14 -0.09 4.16
N VAL A 49 -0.06 -0.74 5.33
CA VAL A 49 0.06 -0.06 6.63
C VAL A 49 1.34 0.76 6.68
N LYS A 50 2.45 0.27 6.12
CA LYS A 50 3.71 1.03 6.07
C LYS A 50 3.56 2.30 5.24
N THR A 51 2.95 2.23 4.07
CA THR A 51 2.70 3.40 3.21
C THR A 51 1.79 4.42 3.89
N LEU A 52 0.72 3.96 4.54
CA LEU A 52 -0.19 4.84 5.28
C LEU A 52 0.51 5.49 6.48
N LYS A 53 1.35 4.76 7.21
CA LYS A 53 2.15 5.31 8.31
C LYS A 53 3.18 6.35 7.84
N ASP A 54 3.71 6.21 6.63
CA ASP A 54 4.66 7.16 6.04
C ASP A 54 4.00 8.51 5.74
N VAL A 55 2.70 8.50 5.39
CA VAL A 55 1.93 9.72 5.08
C VAL A 55 1.24 10.31 6.30
N PHE A 56 0.44 9.51 7.01
CA PHE A 56 -0.36 9.98 8.15
C PHE A 56 0.44 9.99 9.47
N GLY A 57 1.66 9.45 9.47
CA GLY A 57 2.38 9.18 10.70
C GLY A 57 1.76 8.02 11.48
N VAL A 58 2.25 7.83 12.70
CA VAL A 58 1.67 6.86 13.64
C VAL A 58 1.01 7.65 14.75
N TYR A 59 -0.29 7.42 14.95
CA TYR A 59 -0.95 7.95 16.13
C TYR A 59 -0.26 7.40 17.38
N LYS A 60 0.37 8.29 18.15
CA LYS A 60 0.85 8.02 19.50
C LYS A 60 -0.15 8.66 20.46
N ALA A 61 -0.93 7.81 21.13
CA ALA A 61 -1.62 8.24 22.33
C ALA A 61 -0.54 8.55 23.38
N SER A 62 -0.42 9.82 23.77
CA SER A 62 0.29 10.24 24.96
C SER A 62 -0.67 10.38 26.12
#